data_AF-A0A3M0CMS3-F1
#
_entry.id   AF-A0A3M0CMS3-F1
#
_cell.length_a   1.000
_cell.length_b   1.000
_cell.length_c   1.000
_cell.angle_alpha   90.00
_cell.angle_beta   90.00
_cell.angle_gamma   90.00
#
_symmetry.space_group_name_H-M   'P 1'
#
loop_
_entity.id
_entity.type
_entity.pdbx_description
1 polymer ?
#
loop_
_entity_poly.entity_id
_entity_poly.type
_entity_poly.pdbx_seq_one_letter_code
_entity_poly.pdbx_strand_id
1 'polypeptide(L)'
;MGAHPPSGGDRDFVTIFKTGSVDRDDYPELTENLLEGRTQLASETGYLMKFGDVSHRGLTPFDVASLHDVPAYPLPETALEALPAHVRADLERDGAVQMFAVYDRDQHRFEDVALAWEEQDFLERIAELVAGDCSLHEAVDWTVVEEADRYTGAQWADIRGVTEDAVRSNVNSAREKLLAEEDRESSGESP
;
A
#
# COMPACT_ATOMS: atom_id res chain seq x y z
N MET A 1 -20.78 13.80 -22.57
CA MET A 1 -20.68 12.33 -22.39
C MET A 1 -19.46 12.11 -21.54
N GLY A 2 -19.61 11.68 -20.29
CA GLY A 2 -18.46 11.36 -19.44
C GLY A 2 -17.77 10.13 -20.00
N ALA A 3 -16.44 10.19 -20.16
CA ALA A 3 -15.69 8.98 -20.46
C ALA A 3 -15.96 7.96 -19.35
N HIS A 4 -16.19 6.71 -19.72
CA HIS A 4 -16.23 5.60 -18.76
C HIS A 4 -14.84 4.97 -18.70
N PRO A 5 -14.44 4.37 -17.55
CA PRO A 5 -13.19 3.63 -17.47
C PRO A 5 -13.20 2.43 -18.43
N PRO A 6 -12.03 2.03 -18.98
CA PRO A 6 -11.92 0.84 -19.82
C PRO A 6 -12.34 -0.43 -19.04
N SER A 7 -12.81 -1.44 -19.76
CA SER A 7 -13.14 -2.76 -19.21
C SER A 7 -12.64 -3.86 -20.14
N GLY A 8 -11.78 -4.74 -19.65
CA GLY A 8 -11.32 -5.93 -20.35
C GLY A 8 -10.18 -5.68 -21.35
N GLY A 9 -8.97 -6.04 -20.94
CA GLY A 9 -7.71 -6.00 -21.69
C GLY A 9 -6.55 -6.32 -20.75
N ASP A 10 -5.41 -6.81 -21.24
CA ASP A 10 -4.23 -7.23 -20.44
C ASP A 10 -3.94 -6.27 -19.27
N ARG A 11 -4.06 -6.77 -18.03
CA ARG A 11 -3.78 -6.11 -16.73
C ARG A 11 -3.45 -4.62 -16.85
N ASP A 12 -4.48 -3.79 -16.75
CA ASP A 12 -4.31 -2.33 -16.80
C ASP A 12 -3.41 -1.87 -15.65
N PHE A 13 -2.50 -0.93 -15.95
CA PHE A 13 -1.68 -0.28 -14.95
C PHE A 13 -2.51 0.81 -14.27
N VAL A 14 -3.05 0.50 -13.11
CA VAL A 14 -3.96 1.38 -12.36
C VAL A 14 -3.17 2.19 -11.34
N THR A 15 -3.38 3.51 -11.36
CA THR A 15 -2.90 4.41 -10.31
C THR A 15 -4.10 4.97 -9.56
N ILE A 16 -4.15 4.78 -8.25
CA ILE A 16 -5.16 5.38 -7.37
C ILE A 16 -4.46 6.43 -6.51
N PHE A 17 -5.07 7.61 -6.35
CA PHE A 17 -4.48 8.70 -5.56
C PHE A 17 -5.54 9.57 -4.89
N LYS A 18 -5.22 10.09 -3.71
CA LYS A 18 -6.10 10.94 -2.91
C LYS A 18 -6.17 12.34 -3.51
N THR A 19 -7.36 12.88 -3.61
CA THR A 19 -7.65 14.19 -4.23
C THR A 19 -7.02 15.40 -3.52
N GLY A 20 -6.51 15.23 -2.30
CA GLY A 20 -5.93 16.29 -1.47
C GLY A 20 -4.49 16.06 -1.02
N SER A 21 -3.82 14.99 -1.46
CA SER A 21 -2.43 14.68 -1.09
C SER A 21 -1.40 15.27 -2.07
N VAL A 22 -1.83 15.93 -3.14
CA VAL A 22 -0.94 16.65 -4.05
C VAL A 22 -0.58 17.98 -3.41
N ASP A 23 0.66 18.10 -2.93
CA ASP A 23 1.16 19.34 -2.37
C ASP A 23 1.15 20.43 -3.44
N ARG A 24 0.50 21.54 -3.13
CA ARG A 24 0.31 22.67 -4.03
C ARG A 24 1.60 23.43 -4.27
N ASP A 25 2.52 23.36 -3.30
CA ASP A 25 3.81 24.03 -3.39
C ASP A 25 4.80 23.23 -4.25
N ASP A 26 4.70 21.90 -4.25
CA ASP A 26 5.55 21.02 -5.06
C ASP A 26 5.00 20.81 -6.49
N TYR A 27 3.67 20.81 -6.66
CA TYR A 27 3.01 20.51 -7.94
C TYR A 27 1.80 21.41 -8.23
N PRO A 28 2.01 22.73 -8.43
CA PRO A 28 0.93 23.71 -8.55
C PRO A 28 -0.01 23.49 -9.74
N GLU A 29 0.52 23.08 -10.89
CA GLU A 29 -0.26 22.78 -12.10
C GLU A 29 -1.16 21.55 -11.88
N LEU A 30 -0.67 20.59 -11.10
CA LEU A 30 -1.32 19.33 -10.80
C LEU A 30 -2.50 19.56 -9.84
N THR A 31 -2.34 20.46 -8.87
CA THR A 31 -3.44 20.91 -7.98
C THR A 31 -4.54 21.65 -8.73
N GLU A 32 -4.20 22.52 -9.68
CA GLU A 32 -5.21 23.23 -10.51
C GLU A 32 -5.99 22.25 -11.40
N ASN A 33 -5.32 21.29 -12.04
CA ASN A 33 -5.96 20.25 -12.84
C ASN A 33 -6.88 19.33 -12.00
N LEU A 34 -6.47 18.99 -10.77
CA LEU A 34 -7.30 18.23 -9.85
C LEU A 34 -8.48 19.04 -9.31
N LEU A 35 -8.34 20.35 -9.13
CA LEU A 35 -9.43 21.26 -8.75
C LEU A 35 -10.44 21.44 -9.91
N GLU A 36 -9.98 21.54 -11.15
CA GLU A 36 -10.83 21.52 -12.34
C GLU A 36 -11.52 20.16 -12.49
N GLY A 37 -10.81 19.05 -12.26
CA GLY A 37 -11.40 17.70 -12.16
C GLY A 37 -12.43 17.57 -11.04
N ARG A 38 -12.18 18.16 -9.85
CA ARG A 38 -13.09 18.17 -8.68
C ARG A 38 -14.40 18.91 -8.95
N THR A 39 -14.42 19.90 -9.84
CA THR A 39 -15.67 20.60 -10.20
C THR A 39 -16.54 19.77 -11.16
N GLN A 40 -15.98 18.79 -11.86
CA GLN A 40 -16.73 17.81 -12.68
C GLN A 40 -16.95 16.44 -12.02
N LEU A 41 -16.10 16.05 -11.08
CA LEU A 41 -16.13 14.75 -10.40
C LEU A 41 -16.14 14.99 -8.88
N ALA A 42 -17.33 15.06 -8.30
CA ALA A 42 -17.51 14.97 -6.86
C ALA A 42 -17.15 13.55 -6.41
N SER A 43 -15.87 13.30 -6.17
CA SER A 43 -15.42 12.01 -5.64
C SER A 43 -15.91 11.87 -4.20
N GLU A 44 -16.97 11.08 -4.00
CA GLU A 44 -17.55 10.79 -2.68
C GLU A 44 -16.52 10.17 -1.72
N THR A 45 -15.59 9.37 -2.25
CA THR A 45 -14.52 8.69 -1.51
C THR A 45 -13.27 9.53 -1.27
N GLY A 46 -13.14 10.69 -1.92
CA GLY A 46 -11.90 11.48 -1.90
C GLY A 46 -10.71 10.90 -2.69
N TYR A 47 -10.91 9.83 -3.47
CA TYR A 47 -9.88 9.18 -4.30
C TYR A 47 -10.22 9.19 -5.79
N LEU A 48 -9.21 9.37 -6.64
CA LEU A 48 -9.31 9.21 -8.09
C LEU A 48 -8.50 8.00 -8.53
N MET A 49 -8.87 7.43 -9.68
CA MET A 49 -8.15 6.37 -10.36
C MET A 49 -7.86 6.75 -11.82
N LYS A 50 -6.68 6.37 -12.30
CA LYS A 50 -6.25 6.47 -13.70
C LYS A 50 -5.84 5.10 -14.23
N PHE A 51 -6.15 4.83 -15.49
CA PHE A 51 -5.79 3.61 -16.21
C PHE A 51 -4.68 3.96 -17.21
N GLY A 52 -3.45 3.61 -16.87
CA GLY A 52 -2.27 3.83 -17.70
C GLY A 52 -1.81 2.56 -18.43
N ASP A 53 -0.78 2.73 -19.27
CA ASP A 53 -0.07 1.63 -19.91
C ASP A 53 1.06 1.09 -19.02
N VAL A 54 1.51 -0.14 -19.31
CA VAL A 54 2.69 -0.76 -18.67
C VAL A 54 3.93 0.12 -18.81
N SER A 55 4.06 0.92 -19.87
CA SER A 55 5.15 1.88 -20.04
C SER A 55 5.20 2.94 -18.94
N HIS A 56 4.09 3.18 -18.23
CA HIS A 56 4.03 4.10 -17.09
C HIS A 56 4.53 3.50 -15.78
N ARG A 57 4.94 2.22 -15.75
CA ARG A 57 5.46 1.57 -14.54
C ARG A 57 6.65 2.31 -13.91
N GLY A 58 7.48 2.96 -14.72
CA GLY A 58 8.64 3.73 -14.24
C GLY A 58 8.29 5.12 -13.70
N LEU A 59 7.04 5.56 -13.82
CA LEU A 59 6.57 6.87 -13.35
C LEU A 59 6.08 6.76 -11.91
N THR A 60 6.30 7.79 -11.11
CA THR A 60 5.69 7.85 -9.78
C THR A 60 4.16 8.02 -9.88
N PRO A 61 3.38 7.71 -8.83
CA PRO A 61 1.94 7.92 -8.84
C PRO A 61 1.55 9.37 -9.17
N PHE A 62 2.37 10.33 -8.74
CA PHE A 62 2.16 11.75 -8.99
C PHE A 62 2.47 12.16 -10.43
N ASP A 63 3.51 11.57 -11.04
CA ASP A 63 3.78 11.74 -12.47
C ASP A 63 2.59 11.24 -13.31
N VAL A 64 2.03 10.07 -12.95
CA VAL A 64 0.84 9.53 -13.63
C VAL A 64 -0.40 10.40 -13.41
N ALA A 65 -0.58 10.94 -12.20
CA ALA A 65 -1.64 11.90 -11.90
C ALA A 65 -1.57 13.15 -12.79
N SER A 66 -0.37 13.53 -13.26
CA SER A 66 -0.13 14.67 -14.14
C SER A 66 -0.39 14.40 -15.63
N LEU A 67 -0.46 13.13 -16.06
CA LEU A 67 -0.66 12.78 -17.47
C LEU A 67 -2.01 13.28 -18.00
N HIS A 68 -1.98 14.23 -18.94
CA HIS A 68 -3.19 14.85 -19.51
C HIS A 68 -3.92 13.96 -20.51
N ASP A 69 -3.18 13.06 -21.16
CA ASP A 69 -3.69 12.08 -22.10
C ASP A 69 -4.36 10.89 -21.41
N VAL A 70 -4.14 10.72 -20.10
CA VAL A 70 -4.77 9.68 -19.29
C VAL A 70 -5.92 10.27 -18.45
N PRO A 71 -7.19 9.94 -18.78
CA PRO A 71 -8.34 10.45 -18.04
C PRO A 71 -8.36 9.94 -16.60
N ALA A 72 -8.73 10.83 -15.67
CA ALA A 72 -8.98 10.49 -14.27
C ALA A 72 -10.47 10.21 -14.03
N TYR A 73 -10.75 9.19 -13.22
CA TYR A 73 -12.10 8.76 -12.86
C TYR A 73 -12.25 8.80 -11.32
N PRO A 74 -13.44 9.09 -10.78
CA PRO A 74 -13.70 8.94 -9.36
C PRO A 74 -13.61 7.47 -8.98
N LEU A 75 -12.98 7.15 -7.86
CA LEU A 75 -12.96 5.79 -7.33
C LEU A 75 -14.29 5.50 -6.63
N PRO A 76 -15.12 4.54 -7.10
CA PRO A 76 -16.35 4.17 -6.41
C PRO A 76 -16.07 3.60 -5.02
N GLU A 77 -16.97 3.85 -4.05
CA GLU A 77 -16.84 3.33 -2.68
C GLU A 77 -16.74 1.80 -2.65
N THR A 78 -17.57 1.12 -3.44
CA THR A 78 -17.53 -0.34 -3.57
C THR A 78 -16.20 -0.87 -4.12
N ALA A 79 -15.52 -0.10 -4.97
CA ALA A 79 -14.21 -0.45 -5.50
C ALA A 79 -13.10 -0.24 -4.46
N LEU A 80 -13.19 0.85 -3.69
CA LEU A 80 -12.28 1.14 -2.57
C LEU A 80 -12.37 0.06 -1.48
N GLU A 81 -13.58 -0.32 -1.09
CA GLU A 81 -13.83 -1.38 -0.11
C GLU A 81 -13.40 -2.77 -0.59
N ALA A 82 -13.50 -3.02 -1.90
CA ALA A 82 -13.09 -4.28 -2.51
C ALA A 82 -11.58 -4.41 -2.70
N LEU A 83 -10.79 -3.35 -2.47
CA LEU A 83 -9.34 -3.44 -2.56
C LEU A 83 -8.79 -4.44 -1.53
N PRO A 84 -7.75 -5.22 -1.90
CA PRO A 84 -7.00 -6.01 -0.94
C PRO A 84 -6.50 -5.13 0.22
N ALA A 85 -6.52 -5.66 1.44
CA ALA A 85 -6.17 -4.91 2.65
C ALA A 85 -4.79 -4.23 2.56
N HIS A 86 -3.79 -4.90 1.96
CA HIS A 86 -2.45 -4.35 1.79
C HIS A 86 -2.42 -3.15 0.83
N VAL A 87 -3.23 -3.16 -0.24
CA VAL A 87 -3.36 -2.02 -1.16
C VAL A 87 -4.07 -0.85 -0.50
N ARG A 88 -5.11 -1.13 0.30
CA ARG A 88 -5.82 -0.11 1.08
C ARG A 88 -4.90 0.56 2.09
N ALA A 89 -4.10 -0.23 2.81
CA ALA A 89 -3.13 0.28 3.77
C ALA A 89 -2.06 1.15 3.11
N ASP A 90 -1.53 0.74 1.95
CA ASP A 90 -0.58 1.54 1.17
C ASP A 90 -1.22 2.86 0.70
N LEU A 91 -2.45 2.80 0.19
CA LEU A 91 -3.20 3.98 -0.24
C LEU A 91 -3.48 4.96 0.90
N GLU A 92 -3.82 4.46 2.09
CA GLU A 92 -4.06 5.29 3.28
C GLU A 92 -2.79 5.97 3.78
N ARG A 93 -1.67 5.23 3.80
CA ARG A 93 -0.37 5.71 4.29
C ARG A 93 0.25 6.73 3.33
N ASP A 94 0.34 6.37 2.06
CA ASP A 94 1.11 7.13 1.06
C ASP A 94 0.23 8.12 0.27
N GLY A 95 -1.10 7.99 0.40
CA GLY A 95 -2.06 8.80 -0.34
C GLY A 95 -2.13 8.44 -1.83
N ALA A 96 -1.35 7.46 -2.30
CA ALA A 96 -1.40 6.94 -3.66
C ALA A 96 -0.85 5.51 -3.73
N VAL A 97 -1.31 4.74 -4.71
CA VAL A 97 -0.80 3.38 -5.00
C VAL A 97 -0.82 3.11 -6.50
N GLN A 98 0.15 2.32 -6.96
CA GLN A 98 0.23 1.82 -8.33
C GLN A 98 0.17 0.30 -8.31
N MET A 99 -0.71 -0.25 -9.14
CA MET A 99 -0.97 -1.68 -9.20
C MET A 99 -1.32 -2.11 -10.63
N PHE A 100 -1.04 -3.36 -10.95
CA PHE A 100 -1.65 -4.06 -12.07
C PHE A 100 -2.95 -4.68 -11.58
N ALA A 101 -4.05 -4.42 -12.28
CA ALA A 101 -5.34 -5.01 -11.96
C ALA A 101 -6.25 -5.05 -13.19
N VAL A 102 -7.23 -5.95 -13.18
CA VAL A 102 -8.35 -5.92 -14.11
C VAL A 102 -9.53 -5.25 -13.41
N TYR A 103 -10.08 -4.18 -13.98
CA TYR A 103 -11.23 -3.49 -13.41
C TYR A 103 -12.55 -3.98 -14.04
N ASP A 104 -13.40 -4.62 -13.24
CA ASP A 104 -14.79 -4.92 -13.58
C ASP A 104 -15.63 -3.66 -13.31
N ARG A 105 -16.03 -2.99 -14.40
CA ARG A 105 -16.85 -1.78 -14.35
C ARG A 105 -18.28 -2.03 -13.90
N ASP A 106 -18.82 -3.23 -14.11
CA ASP A 106 -20.22 -3.55 -13.84
C ASP A 106 -20.39 -3.87 -12.36
N GLN A 107 -19.37 -4.48 -11.75
CA GLN A 107 -19.31 -4.78 -10.32
C GLN A 107 -18.55 -3.72 -9.49
N HIS A 108 -17.85 -2.79 -10.16
CA HIS A 108 -16.92 -1.85 -9.55
C HIS A 108 -15.88 -2.54 -8.65
N ARG A 109 -15.13 -3.49 -9.22
CA ARG A 109 -14.15 -4.29 -8.47
C ARG A 109 -12.84 -4.45 -9.24
N PHE A 110 -11.76 -4.60 -8.49
CA PHE A 110 -10.45 -4.96 -9.03
C PHE A 110 -10.19 -6.45 -8.84
N GLU A 111 -9.76 -7.10 -9.92
CA GLU A 111 -9.36 -8.51 -9.96
C GLU A 111 -7.87 -8.62 -10.30
N ASP A 112 -7.24 -9.75 -9.91
CA ASP A 112 -5.83 -10.05 -10.17
C ASP A 112 -4.85 -8.92 -9.77
N VAL A 113 -5.09 -8.32 -8.61
CA VAL A 113 -4.34 -7.17 -8.11
C VAL A 113 -2.90 -7.56 -7.74
N ALA A 114 -1.93 -6.85 -8.30
CA ALA A 114 -0.51 -6.94 -7.95
C ALA A 114 0.12 -5.54 -7.86
N LEU A 115 0.86 -5.26 -6.80
CA LEU A 115 1.57 -3.97 -6.65
C LEU A 115 2.66 -3.80 -7.72
N ALA A 116 2.89 -2.56 -8.15
CA ALA A 116 3.84 -2.25 -9.23
C ALA A 116 5.31 -2.17 -8.79
N TRP A 117 5.57 -2.05 -7.49
CA TRP A 117 6.88 -1.79 -6.87
C TRP A 117 7.62 -3.07 -6.46
N GLU A 118 8.94 -2.99 -6.28
CA GLU A 118 9.78 -4.11 -5.88
C GLU A 118 9.45 -4.62 -4.47
N GLU A 119 9.47 -5.95 -4.34
CA GLU A 119 9.34 -6.66 -3.07
C GLU A 119 10.50 -6.24 -2.15
N GLN A 120 10.17 -5.71 -0.96
CA GLN A 120 11.14 -5.70 0.13
C GLN A 120 11.34 -7.15 0.57
N ASP A 121 12.53 -7.68 0.31
CA ASP A 121 12.86 -9.04 0.73
C ASP A 121 13.20 -9.03 2.22
N PHE A 122 12.34 -9.72 2.99
CA PHE A 122 12.50 -9.90 4.42
C PHE A 122 12.92 -11.32 4.76
N LEU A 123 13.15 -12.18 3.75
CA LEU A 123 13.32 -13.61 3.96
C LEU A 123 14.55 -13.92 4.81
N GLU A 124 15.71 -13.31 4.52
CA GLU A 124 16.90 -13.53 5.34
C GLU A 124 16.68 -13.06 6.77
N ARG A 125 16.06 -11.88 6.95
CA ARG A 125 15.83 -11.32 8.28
C ARG A 125 14.88 -12.18 9.12
N ILE A 126 13.78 -12.64 8.52
CA ILE A 126 12.84 -13.56 9.17
C ILE A 126 13.55 -14.88 9.52
N ALA A 127 14.41 -15.40 8.64
CA ALA A 127 15.15 -16.63 8.90
C ALA A 127 16.14 -16.48 10.07
N GLU A 128 16.82 -15.33 10.17
CA GLU A 128 17.69 -15.01 11.31
C GLU A 128 16.91 -14.99 12.63
N LEU A 129 15.78 -14.28 12.67
CA LEU A 129 14.94 -14.19 13.87
C LEU A 129 14.42 -15.58 14.30
N VAL A 130 14.01 -16.41 13.34
CA VAL A 130 13.58 -17.78 13.63
C VAL A 130 14.73 -18.65 14.15
N ALA A 131 15.95 -18.44 13.66
CA ALA A 131 17.13 -19.10 14.19
C ALA A 131 17.46 -18.62 15.63
N GLY A 132 17.17 -17.36 15.95
CA GLY A 132 17.26 -16.71 17.27
C GLY A 132 16.04 -16.94 18.17
N ASP A 133 15.40 -18.10 18.09
CA ASP A 133 14.31 -18.53 19.00
C ASP A 133 12.96 -17.79 18.87
N CYS A 134 12.79 -16.91 17.87
CA CYS A 134 11.47 -16.42 17.51
C CYS A 134 10.67 -17.51 16.77
N SER A 135 9.37 -17.59 17.02
CA SER A 135 8.47 -18.33 16.14
C SER A 135 8.33 -17.62 14.80
N LEU A 136 7.90 -18.32 13.75
CA LEU A 136 7.66 -17.69 12.45
C LEU A 136 6.67 -16.52 12.55
N HIS A 137 5.63 -16.62 13.38
CA HIS A 137 4.65 -15.55 13.54
C HIS A 137 5.23 -14.33 14.27
N GLU A 138 6.06 -14.56 15.29
CA GLU A 138 6.80 -13.50 15.99
C GLU A 138 7.77 -12.79 15.06
N ALA A 139 8.58 -13.55 14.30
CA ALA A 139 9.55 -13.01 13.36
C ALA A 139 8.88 -12.17 12.26
N VAL A 140 7.81 -12.69 11.66
CA VAL A 140 7.06 -11.97 10.62
C VAL A 140 6.41 -10.70 11.18
N ASP A 141 5.74 -10.77 12.33
CA ASP A 141 5.05 -9.61 12.90
C ASP A 141 6.05 -8.53 13.35
N TRP A 142 7.17 -8.93 13.95
CA TRP A 142 8.25 -8.04 14.33
C TRP A 142 8.87 -7.35 13.12
N THR A 143 9.28 -8.10 12.09
CA THR A 143 9.93 -7.52 10.92
C THR A 143 9.01 -6.56 10.18
N VAL A 144 7.73 -6.91 10.01
CA VAL A 144 6.78 -6.07 9.26
C VAL A 144 6.35 -4.82 10.04
N VAL A 145 6.05 -4.95 11.33
CA VAL A 145 5.46 -3.86 12.13
C VAL A 145 6.51 -2.99 12.81
N GLU A 146 7.59 -3.59 13.34
CA GLU A 146 8.57 -2.86 14.15
C GLU A 146 9.85 -2.53 13.38
N GLU A 147 10.46 -3.48 12.65
CA GLU A 147 11.72 -3.21 11.95
C GLU A 147 11.52 -2.40 10.68
N ALA A 148 10.53 -2.80 9.86
CA ALA A 148 10.25 -2.16 8.59
C ALA A 148 9.30 -0.97 8.71
N ASP A 149 8.59 -0.82 9.83
CA ASP A 149 7.49 0.13 10.04
C ASP A 149 6.56 0.20 8.82
N ARG A 150 6.31 -0.98 8.21
CA ARG A 150 5.65 -1.07 6.90
C ARG A 150 4.15 -0.84 7.04
N TYR A 151 3.58 -1.37 8.13
CA TYR A 151 2.17 -1.32 8.46
C TYR A 151 2.00 -1.12 9.96
N THR A 152 0.94 -0.41 10.35
CA THR A 152 0.50 -0.42 11.75
C THR A 152 0.05 -1.81 12.16
N GLY A 153 0.05 -2.11 13.47
CA GLY A 153 -0.42 -3.41 13.98
C GLY A 153 -1.85 -3.75 13.55
N ALA A 154 -2.74 -2.76 13.48
CA ALA A 154 -4.12 -2.94 13.02
C ALA A 154 -4.20 -3.27 11.52
N GLN A 155 -3.46 -2.54 10.68
CA GLN A 155 -3.41 -2.82 9.24
C GLN A 155 -2.81 -4.19 8.96
N TRP A 156 -1.73 -4.56 9.66
CA TRP A 156 -1.11 -5.87 9.52
C TRP A 156 -2.03 -7.01 9.98
N ALA A 157 -2.80 -6.81 11.04
CA ALA A 157 -3.80 -7.75 11.50
C ALA A 157 -4.92 -7.98 10.46
N ASP A 158 -5.43 -6.92 9.82
CA ASP A 158 -6.42 -7.00 8.74
C ASP A 158 -5.85 -7.79 7.54
N ILE A 159 -4.62 -7.48 7.12
CA ILE A 159 -3.92 -8.18 6.03
C ILE A 159 -3.79 -9.67 6.31
N ARG A 160 -3.46 -10.04 7.56
CA ARG A 160 -3.28 -11.43 7.98
C ARG A 160 -4.58 -12.16 8.32
N GLY A 161 -5.70 -11.46 8.44
CA GLY A 161 -6.97 -12.02 8.92
C GLY A 161 -6.90 -12.51 10.38
N VAL A 162 -6.16 -11.80 11.23
CA VAL A 162 -6.03 -12.09 12.68
C VAL A 162 -6.44 -10.88 13.52
N THR A 163 -6.46 -11.02 14.85
CA THR A 163 -6.74 -9.89 15.74
C THR A 163 -5.51 -9.02 15.96
N GLU A 164 -5.70 -7.71 16.14
CA GLU A 164 -4.62 -6.78 16.50
C GLU A 164 -3.91 -7.19 17.79
N ASP A 165 -4.64 -7.73 18.77
CA ASP A 165 -4.07 -8.26 20.01
C ASP A 165 -3.08 -9.41 19.77
N ALA A 166 -3.34 -10.26 18.77
CA ALA A 166 -2.43 -11.36 18.42
C ALA A 166 -1.13 -10.82 17.83
N VAL A 167 -1.21 -9.85 16.91
CA VAL A 167 -0.03 -9.17 16.34
C VAL A 167 0.77 -8.49 17.45
N ARG A 168 0.11 -7.72 18.33
CA ARG A 168 0.76 -7.04 19.45
C ARG A 168 1.45 -8.02 20.40
N SER A 169 0.81 -9.15 20.69
CA SER A 169 1.39 -10.19 21.55
C SER A 169 2.66 -10.79 20.93
N ASN A 170 2.63 -11.09 19.63
CA ASN A 170 3.77 -11.63 18.91
C ASN A 170 4.93 -10.64 18.86
N VAL A 171 4.65 -9.38 18.53
CA VAL A 171 5.64 -8.29 18.52
C VAL A 171 6.31 -8.13 19.88
N ASN A 172 5.54 -8.10 20.97
CA ASN A 172 6.10 -7.98 22.32
C ASN A 172 6.96 -9.20 22.70
N SER A 173 6.52 -10.42 22.32
CA SER A 173 7.27 -11.64 22.60
C SER A 173 8.59 -11.68 21.83
N ALA A 174 8.60 -11.24 20.56
CA ALA A 174 9.82 -11.07 19.78
C ALA A 174 10.76 -10.05 20.43
N ARG A 175 10.23 -8.89 20.84
CA ARG A 175 10.99 -7.84 21.52
C ARG A 175 11.68 -8.35 22.79
N GLU A 176 10.95 -9.08 23.63
CA GLU A 176 11.49 -9.65 24.87
C GLU A 176 12.64 -10.63 24.60
N LYS A 177 12.54 -11.44 23.55
CA LYS A 177 13.59 -12.39 23.16
C LYS A 177 14.84 -11.67 22.64
N LEU A 178 14.66 -10.68 21.78
CA LEU A 178 15.77 -9.91 21.20
C LEU A 178 16.53 -9.13 22.27
N LEU A 179 15.84 -8.47 23.20
CA LEU A 179 16.48 -7.80 24.33
C LEU A 179 17.26 -8.79 25.22
N ALA A 180 16.71 -9.99 25.44
CA ALA A 180 17.37 -11.03 26.22
C ALA A 180 18.61 -11.62 25.52
N GLU A 181 18.68 -11.56 24.19
CA GLU A 181 19.88 -11.94 23.43
C GLU A 181 20.98 -10.87 23.53
N GLU A 182 20.63 -9.58 23.37
CA GLU A 182 21.57 -8.46 23.56
C GLU A 182 22.21 -8.45 24.96
N ASP A 183 21.44 -8.76 26.00
CA ASP A 183 21.92 -8.89 27.38
C ASP A 183 22.90 -10.07 27.56
N ARG A 184 22.73 -11.17 26.81
CA ARG A 184 23.63 -12.34 26.85
C ARG A 184 24.94 -12.07 26.12
N GLU A 185 24.87 -11.41 24.98
CA GLU A 185 26.06 -11.02 24.21
C GLU A 185 26.92 -10.02 24.99
N SER A 186 26.30 -8.99 25.57
CA SER A 186 27.00 -7.99 26.39
C SER A 186 27.59 -8.55 27.69
N SER A 187 26.96 -9.57 28.29
CA SER A 187 27.47 -10.25 29.49
C SER A 187 28.58 -11.26 29.20
N GLY A 188 28.71 -11.73 27.95
CA GLY A 188 29.74 -12.66 27.49
C GLY A 188 31.08 -12.00 27.13
N GLU A 189 31.11 -10.67 26.95
CA GLU A 189 32.27 -9.86 26.56
C GLU A 189 33.06 -9.25 27.74
N SER A 190 32.98 -9.82 28.94
CA SER A 190 33.89 -9.44 30.04
C SER A 190 35.16 -10.34 30.06
N PRO A 191 36.37 -9.76 29.95
CA PRO A 191 37.64 -10.51 29.87
C PRO A 191 38.05 -11.21 31.16
#